data_AF-A0A6L9IR44-F1
#
_entry.id   AF-A0A6L9IR44-F1
#
_cell.length_a   1.000
_cell.length_b   1.000
_cell.length_c   1.000
_cell.angle_alpha   90.00
_cell.angle_beta   90.00
_cell.angle_gamma   90.00
#
_symmetry.space_group_name_H-M   'P 1'
#
loop_
_entity.id
_entity.type
_entity.pdbx_description
1 polymer ?
#
loop_
_entity_poly.entity_id
_entity_poly.type
_entity_poly.pdbx_seq_one_letter_code
_entity_poly.pdbx_strand_id
1 'polypeptide(L)'
;MAAQRWIFEPTGRHVHVEFNGETIADSKRVMLMIESSYELHYYFPAEDVRTDLLTATGDTQHSGYRGDAHLYTLTVGDRSAENAAWTYPETLGERPDLSGYFAFTWKAMDQWMEEDEVVLGHPRNPYHRIDTIKSSRHVQVVIDGVT
;
A
#
# COMPACT_ATOMS: atom_id res chain seq x y z
N MET A 1 -8.52 28.49 -0.34
CA MET A 1 -8.42 27.06 -0.01
C MET A 1 -7.93 26.35 -1.26
N ALA A 2 -6.70 25.84 -1.29
CA ALA A 2 -6.28 25.00 -2.41
C ALA A 2 -7.15 23.73 -2.41
N ALA A 3 -7.64 23.32 -3.57
CA ALA A 3 -8.39 22.07 -3.68
C ALA A 3 -7.53 20.92 -3.14
N GLN A 4 -8.07 20.13 -2.22
CA GLN A 4 -7.37 18.95 -1.72
C GLN A 4 -7.16 18.00 -2.89
N ARG A 5 -5.90 17.85 -3.31
CA ARG A 5 -5.53 17.00 -4.44
C ARG A 5 -5.25 15.61 -3.90
N TRP A 6 -6.19 14.71 -4.19
CA TRP A 6 -6.06 13.28 -3.94
C TRP A 6 -5.18 12.72 -5.04
N ILE A 7 -4.09 12.07 -4.67
CA ILE A 7 -3.19 11.43 -5.63
C ILE A 7 -3.24 9.94 -5.36
N PHE A 8 -3.60 9.18 -6.39
CA PHE A 8 -3.52 7.73 -6.41
C PHE A 8 -2.74 7.33 -7.65
N GLU A 9 -1.47 6.98 -7.45
CA GLU A 9 -0.54 6.78 -8.56
C GLU A 9 0.41 5.61 -8.30
N PRO A 10 0.94 4.96 -9.34
CA PRO A 10 1.93 3.91 -9.15
C PRO A 10 3.17 4.45 -8.43
N THR A 11 3.68 3.72 -7.43
CA THR A 11 4.95 4.06 -6.79
C THR A 11 6.14 3.88 -7.74
N GLY A 12 6.00 2.98 -8.73
CA GLY A 12 7.10 2.46 -9.56
C GLY A 12 8.08 1.55 -8.79
N ARG A 13 7.88 1.39 -7.48
CA ARG A 13 8.74 0.68 -6.55
C ARG A 13 8.20 -0.72 -6.30
N HIS A 14 9.11 -1.64 -6.05
CA HIS A 14 8.81 -2.92 -5.42
C HIS A 14 8.57 -2.68 -3.92
N VAL A 15 7.42 -3.07 -3.38
CA VAL A 15 7.11 -2.91 -1.96
C VAL A 15 6.73 -4.24 -1.37
N HIS A 16 7.31 -4.56 -0.22
CA HIS A 16 6.94 -5.73 0.58
C HIS A 16 6.50 -5.31 1.98
N VAL A 17 5.59 -6.08 2.56
CA VAL A 17 5.19 -5.93 3.95
C VAL A 17 5.13 -7.28 4.64
N GLU A 18 5.70 -7.34 5.85
CA GLU A 18 5.83 -8.56 6.63
C GLU A 18 5.08 -8.47 7.96
N PHE A 19 4.53 -9.61 8.38
CA PHE A 19 3.94 -9.80 9.69
C PHE A 19 4.21 -11.21 10.19
N ASN A 20 4.73 -11.32 11.40
CA ASN A 20 5.15 -12.57 12.03
C ASN A 20 6.09 -13.42 11.18
N GLY A 21 7.05 -12.77 10.50
CA GLY A 21 8.04 -13.42 9.64
C GLY A 21 7.50 -13.91 8.30
N GLU A 22 6.22 -13.67 7.99
CA GLU A 22 5.61 -13.98 6.70
C GLU A 22 5.41 -12.72 5.86
N THR A 23 5.68 -12.81 4.56
CA THR A 23 5.35 -11.75 3.61
C THR A 23 3.85 -11.76 3.32
N ILE A 24 3.18 -10.66 3.67
CA ILE A 24 1.73 -10.51 3.57
C ILE A 24 1.32 -9.92 2.23
N ALA A 25 2.11 -8.98 1.72
CA ALA A 25 1.98 -8.48 0.35
C ALA A 25 3.36 -8.20 -0.24
N ASP A 26 3.51 -8.49 -1.53
CA ASP A 26 4.72 -8.30 -2.31
C ASP A 26 4.32 -7.86 -3.72
N SER A 27 4.62 -6.61 -4.08
CA SER A 27 4.13 -6.06 -5.35
C SER A 27 5.05 -5.01 -5.96
N LYS A 28 5.13 -5.02 -7.29
CA LYS A 28 5.71 -3.96 -8.12
C LYS A 28 4.65 -3.02 -8.72
N ARG A 29 3.38 -3.23 -8.37
CA ARG A 29 2.20 -2.50 -8.86
C ARG A 29 1.50 -1.77 -7.73
N VAL A 30 2.23 -1.46 -6.67
CA VAL A 30 1.71 -0.72 -5.53
C VAL A 30 1.33 0.68 -5.97
N MET A 31 0.15 1.09 -5.54
CA MET A 31 -0.35 2.44 -5.70
C MET A 31 -0.11 3.20 -4.40
N LEU A 32 0.38 4.44 -4.50
CA LEU A 32 0.48 5.36 -3.38
C LEU A 32 -0.76 6.25 -3.36
N MET A 33 -1.47 6.23 -2.25
CA MET A 33 -2.50 7.21 -1.93
C MET A 33 -1.89 8.35 -1.10
N ILE A 34 -2.13 9.60 -1.50
CA ILE A 34 -1.72 10.81 -0.78
C ILE A 34 -2.95 11.68 -0.49
N GLU A 35 -3.39 11.62 0.77
CA GLU A 35 -4.50 12.39 1.37
C GLU A 35 -4.15 13.83 1.67
N SER A 36 -3.00 13.94 2.31
CA SER A 36 -2.36 15.15 2.80
C SER A 36 -0.86 14.87 2.92
N SER A 37 -0.10 15.85 3.39
CA SER A 37 1.34 15.63 3.64
C SER A 37 1.64 14.56 4.69
N TYR A 38 0.64 14.14 5.49
CA TYR A 38 0.82 13.20 6.61
C TYR A 38 -0.03 11.92 6.50
N GLU A 39 -0.96 11.85 5.55
CA GLU A 39 -1.83 10.68 5.34
C GLU A 39 -1.48 10.03 4.02
N LEU A 40 -0.59 9.04 4.09
CA LEU A 40 -0.11 8.27 2.95
C LEU A 40 -0.28 6.78 3.21
N HIS A 41 -0.79 6.06 2.22
CA HIS A 41 -1.01 4.62 2.30
C HIS A 41 -0.56 3.92 1.02
N TYR A 42 0.08 2.76 1.18
CA TYR A 42 0.28 1.83 0.07
C TYR A 42 -0.97 1.00 -0.13
N TYR A 43 -1.40 0.90 -1.37
CA TYR A 43 -2.48 0.04 -1.83
C TYR A 43 -1.90 -1.02 -2.75
N PHE A 44 -2.03 -2.28 -2.35
CA PHE A 44 -1.57 -3.47 -3.05
C PHE A 44 -2.73 -4.07 -3.82
N PRO A 45 -2.55 -4.47 -5.10
CA PRO A 45 -3.56 -5.27 -5.79
C PRO A 45 -3.87 -6.54 -4.98
N ALA A 46 -5.13 -6.95 -4.91
CA ALA A 46 -5.53 -8.13 -4.14
C ALA A 46 -4.79 -9.41 -4.53
N GLU A 47 -4.40 -9.54 -5.80
CA GLU A 47 -3.63 -10.67 -6.32
C GLU A 47 -2.17 -10.74 -5.84
N ASP A 48 -1.65 -9.63 -5.32
CA ASP A 48 -0.29 -9.54 -4.73
C ASP A 48 -0.35 -9.65 -3.19
N VAL A 49 -1.52 -9.95 -2.63
CA VAL A 49 -1.79 -10.03 -1.19
C VAL A 49 -2.14 -11.47 -0.81
N ARG A 50 -1.58 -11.96 0.30
CA ARG A 50 -1.95 -13.22 0.93
C ARG A 50 -3.31 -13.11 1.62
N THR A 51 -4.37 -12.99 0.83
CA THR A 51 -5.75 -12.83 1.34
C THR A 51 -6.23 -14.07 2.09
N ASP A 52 -5.58 -15.22 1.93
CA ASP A 52 -5.81 -16.44 2.72
C ASP A 52 -5.47 -16.27 4.21
N LEU A 53 -4.65 -15.27 4.56
CA LEU A 53 -4.31 -14.90 5.95
C LEU A 53 -5.25 -13.84 6.54
N LEU A 54 -6.19 -13.33 5.74
CA LEU A 54 -7.11 -12.26 6.11
C LEU A 54 -8.50 -12.82 6.38
N THR A 55 -9.07 -12.47 7.53
CA THR A 55 -10.46 -12.79 7.89
C THR A 55 -11.26 -11.51 7.98
N ALA A 56 -12.34 -11.41 7.20
CA ALA A 56 -13.25 -10.27 7.26
C ALA A 56 -13.87 -10.18 8.66
N THR A 57 -13.85 -9.00 9.27
CA THR A 57 -14.46 -8.81 10.60
C THR A 57 -15.98 -8.64 10.53
N GLY A 58 -16.49 -8.25 9.36
CA GLY A 58 -17.87 -7.82 9.17
C GLY A 58 -18.09 -6.36 9.53
N ASP A 59 -17.07 -5.68 10.08
CA ASP A 59 -17.12 -4.26 10.38
C ASP A 59 -16.80 -3.43 9.14
N THR A 60 -17.48 -2.28 9.06
CA THR A 60 -17.22 -1.26 8.06
C THR A 60 -16.87 0.06 8.71
N GLN A 61 -15.84 0.74 8.20
CA GLN A 61 -15.52 2.10 8.60
C GLN A 61 -15.90 3.08 7.49
N HIS A 62 -16.91 3.92 7.75
CA HIS A 62 -17.36 4.90 6.78
C HIS A 62 -16.38 6.06 6.66
N SER A 63 -15.98 6.36 5.42
CA SER A 63 -15.34 7.61 5.05
C SER A 63 -16.26 8.37 4.11
N GLY A 64 -16.60 9.61 4.46
CA GLY A 64 -17.50 10.46 3.67
C GLY A 64 -17.00 10.78 2.26
N TYR A 65 -15.78 10.37 1.90
CA TYR A 65 -15.21 10.55 0.57
C TYR A 65 -14.62 9.26 -0.03
N ARG A 66 -14.14 8.27 0.73
CA ARG A 66 -13.64 6.99 0.17
C ARG A 66 -14.74 5.93 0.02
N GLY A 67 -15.89 6.11 0.68
CA GLY A 67 -16.89 5.06 0.83
C GLY A 67 -16.65 4.23 2.09
N ASP A 68 -17.18 3.02 2.11
CA ASP A 68 -17.11 2.12 3.27
C ASP A 68 -15.88 1.21 3.17
N ALA A 69 -14.96 1.36 4.13
CA ALA A 69 -13.82 0.46 4.26
C ALA A 69 -14.28 -0.85 4.88
N HIS A 70 -14.03 -1.98 4.22
CA HIS A 70 -14.23 -3.30 4.80
C HIS A 70 -12.96 -3.70 5.54
N LEU A 71 -13.10 -4.08 6.82
CA LEU A 71 -11.96 -4.37 7.70
C LEU A 71 -11.67 -5.87 7.79
N TYR A 72 -10.38 -6.18 7.95
CA TYR A 72 -9.89 -7.54 8.04
C TYR A 72 -8.91 -7.68 9.20
N THR A 73 -9.04 -8.80 9.91
CA THR A 73 -8.05 -9.28 10.87
C THR A 73 -7.03 -10.14 10.14
N LEU A 74 -5.75 -9.81 10.31
CA LEU A 74 -4.63 -10.58 9.77
C LEU A 74 -4.19 -11.60 10.83
N THR A 75 -4.09 -12.88 10.45
CA THR A 75 -3.62 -13.93 11.36
C THR A 75 -2.52 -14.75 10.70
N VAL A 76 -1.39 -14.89 11.40
CA VAL A 76 -0.24 -15.68 10.98
C VAL A 76 0.28 -16.48 12.16
N GLY A 77 0.16 -17.80 12.09
CA GLY A 77 0.51 -18.69 13.20
C GLY A 77 -0.32 -18.38 14.44
N ASP A 78 0.35 -18.04 15.53
CA ASP A 78 -0.23 -17.69 16.83
C ASP A 78 -0.46 -16.18 17.03
N ARG A 79 -0.02 -15.34 16.07
CA ARG A 79 -0.20 -13.88 16.13
C ARG A 79 -1.36 -13.43 15.26
N SER A 80 -2.12 -12.49 15.79
CA SER A 80 -3.22 -11.84 15.10
C SER A 80 -3.14 -10.33 15.27
N ALA A 81 -3.49 -9.59 14.22
CA ALA A 81 -3.63 -8.15 14.23
C ALA A 81 -5.04 -7.78 13.76
N GLU A 82 -5.86 -7.32 14.70
CA GLU A 82 -7.24 -6.93 14.46
C GLU A 82 -7.31 -5.64 13.62
N ASN A 83 -8.24 -5.59 12.66
CA ASN A 83 -8.44 -4.44 11.76
C ASN A 83 -7.14 -3.93 11.11
N ALA A 84 -6.25 -4.87 10.79
CA ALA A 84 -4.90 -4.58 10.29
C ALA A 84 -4.85 -4.38 8.78
N ALA A 85 -5.89 -4.78 8.05
CA ALA A 85 -6.02 -4.53 6.62
C ALA A 85 -7.43 -4.01 6.29
N TRP A 86 -7.53 -3.24 5.21
CA TRP A 86 -8.81 -2.80 4.68
C TRP A 86 -8.82 -2.75 3.16
N THR A 87 -10.02 -2.80 2.59
CA THR A 87 -10.31 -2.54 1.17
C THR A 87 -11.52 -1.64 1.06
N TYR A 88 -11.66 -0.94 -0.08
CA TYR A 88 -12.85 -0.17 -0.44
C TYR A 88 -13.49 -0.84 -1.66
N PRO A 89 -14.52 -1.69 -1.49
CA PRO A 89 -15.16 -2.37 -2.62
C PRO A 89 -15.83 -1.40 -3.59
N GLU A 90 -16.28 -0.25 -3.08
CA GLU A 90 -16.89 0.83 -3.85
C GLU A 90 -16.38 2.17 -3.34
N THR A 91 -15.96 3.04 -4.27
CA THR A 91 -15.53 4.42 -3.97
C THR A 91 -16.56 5.44 -4.43
N LEU A 92 -16.69 6.53 -3.69
CA LEU A 92 -17.73 7.54 -3.93
C LEU A 92 -17.28 8.63 -4.93
N GLY A 93 -18.14 8.96 -5.89
CA GLY A 93 -18.02 10.15 -6.74
C GLY A 93 -16.83 10.15 -7.70
N GLU A 94 -16.19 11.30 -7.91
CA GLU A 94 -15.02 11.48 -8.81
C GLU A 94 -13.68 11.11 -8.14
N ARG A 95 -13.71 10.27 -7.10
CA ARG A 95 -12.50 9.88 -6.36
C ARG A 95 -11.75 8.77 -7.11
N PRO A 96 -10.45 8.59 -6.83
CA PRO A 96 -9.72 7.45 -7.38
C PRO A 96 -10.42 6.14 -7.02
N ASP A 97 -10.51 5.25 -7.99
CA ASP A 97 -11.03 3.91 -7.79
C ASP A 97 -10.02 3.10 -6.96
N LEU A 98 -10.45 2.69 -5.76
CA LEU A 98 -9.67 1.87 -4.83
C LEU A 98 -10.14 0.41 -4.81
N SER A 99 -11.13 0.08 -5.64
CA SER A 99 -11.66 -1.28 -5.72
C SER A 99 -10.57 -2.26 -6.18
N GLY A 100 -10.56 -3.44 -5.57
CA GLY A 100 -9.56 -4.48 -5.87
C GLY A 100 -8.19 -4.27 -5.20
N TYR A 101 -8.02 -3.24 -4.37
CA TYR A 101 -6.79 -3.01 -3.61
C TYR A 101 -6.98 -3.23 -2.11
N PHE A 102 -5.90 -3.65 -1.44
CA PHE A 102 -5.79 -3.70 0.02
C PHE A 102 -4.74 -2.72 0.51
N ALA A 103 -5.00 -2.09 1.64
CA ALA A 103 -4.01 -1.35 2.40
C ALA A 103 -3.93 -1.93 3.82
N PHE A 104 -2.81 -1.63 4.50
CA PHE A 104 -2.49 -2.19 5.80
C PHE A 104 -2.20 -1.10 6.82
N THR A 105 -2.58 -1.37 8.07
CA THR A 105 -2.28 -0.50 9.21
C THR A 105 -0.78 -0.55 9.45
N TRP A 106 -0.08 0.54 9.16
CA TRP A 106 1.39 0.56 9.17
C TRP A 106 2.01 -0.02 10.44
N LYS A 107 1.52 0.42 11.61
CA LYS A 107 2.03 0.01 12.94
C LYS A 107 1.67 -1.41 13.34
N ALA A 108 0.74 -2.05 12.63
CA ALA A 108 0.38 -3.44 12.88
C ALA A 108 1.36 -4.40 12.19
N MET A 109 2.12 -3.93 11.20
CA MET A 109 3.09 -4.73 10.44
C MET A 109 4.46 -4.67 11.11
N ASP A 110 5.23 -5.75 10.98
CA ASP A 110 6.54 -5.85 11.61
C ASP A 110 7.61 -5.14 10.77
N GLN A 111 7.53 -5.23 9.44
CA GLN A 111 8.50 -4.63 8.54
C GLN A 111 7.87 -4.20 7.21
N TRP A 112 8.31 -3.05 6.72
CA TRP A 112 8.02 -2.54 5.38
C TRP A 112 9.33 -2.40 4.61
N MET A 113 9.33 -2.82 3.35
CA MET A 113 10.46 -2.66 2.45
C MET A 113 10.03 -1.93 1.18
N GLU A 114 10.89 -1.04 0.71
CA GLU A 114 10.86 -0.50 -0.65
C GLU A 114 12.16 -0.93 -1.34
N GLU A 115 12.03 -1.65 -2.46
CA GLU A 115 13.14 -2.29 -3.15
C GLU A 115 13.93 -3.16 -2.16
N ASP A 116 15.23 -2.92 -1.98
CA ASP A 116 16.07 -3.69 -1.06
C ASP A 116 16.23 -3.03 0.32
N GLU A 117 15.49 -1.95 0.62
CA GLU A 117 15.65 -1.17 1.85
C GLU A 117 14.42 -1.19 2.75
N VAL A 118 14.67 -1.32 4.06
CA VAL A 118 13.63 -1.16 5.08
C VAL A 118 13.14 0.30 5.11
N VAL A 119 11.83 0.48 5.09
CA VAL A 119 11.16 1.78 5.23
C VAL A 119 10.91 2.05 6.70
N LEU A 120 11.50 3.13 7.21
CA LEU A 120 11.25 3.60 8.57
C LEU A 120 10.12 4.65 8.57
N GLY A 121 9.16 4.50 9.48
CA GLY A 121 8.12 5.51 9.73
C GLY A 121 6.83 5.30 8.97
N HIS A 122 6.76 5.75 7.71
CA HIS A 122 5.55 5.70 6.87
C HIS A 122 5.93 5.83 5.37
N PRO A 123 4.98 5.65 4.42
CA PRO A 123 5.28 5.79 3.00
C PRO A 123 5.96 7.11 2.66
N ARG A 124 6.82 7.07 1.66
CA ARG A 124 7.61 8.22 1.23
C ARG A 124 6.79 9.11 0.29
N ASN A 125 6.65 10.41 0.58
CA ASN A 125 5.95 11.35 -0.32
C ASN A 125 6.92 11.88 -1.39
N PRO A 126 6.79 11.46 -2.67
CA PRO A 126 7.72 11.83 -3.73
C PRO A 126 7.68 13.31 -4.11
N TYR A 127 6.62 14.03 -3.72
CA TYR A 127 6.45 15.46 -4.01
C TYR A 127 7.15 16.38 -3.01
N HIS A 128 7.72 15.83 -1.93
CA HIS A 128 8.39 16.62 -0.88
C HIS A 128 9.87 16.26 -0.70
N ARG A 129 10.37 15.22 -1.38
CA ARG A 129 11.77 14.79 -1.25
C ARG A 129 12.26 14.02 -2.47
N ILE A 130 13.58 14.05 -2.65
CA ILE A 130 14.31 13.16 -3.56
C ILE A 130 14.89 12.03 -2.71
N ASP A 131 14.45 10.80 -2.96
CA ASP A 131 14.96 9.61 -2.30
C ASP A 131 15.94 8.87 -3.22
N THR A 132 17.03 8.34 -2.66
CA THR A 132 17.89 7.34 -3.31
C THR A 132 17.74 6.02 -2.55
N ILE A 133 17.25 4.98 -3.23
CA ILE A 133 16.95 3.69 -2.62
C ILE A 133 17.80 2.63 -3.31
N LYS A 134 18.47 1.74 -2.56
CA LYS A 134 19.14 0.58 -3.14
C LYS A 134 18.12 -0.38 -3.75
N SER A 135 18.44 -0.82 -4.96
CA SER A 135 17.65 -1.81 -5.69
C SER A 135 18.58 -2.79 -6.40
N SER A 136 18.17 -4.05 -6.36
CA SER A 136 18.79 -5.17 -7.04
C SER A 136 18.24 -5.36 -8.45
N ARG A 137 17.30 -4.50 -8.88
CA ARG A 137 16.69 -4.55 -10.19
C ARG A 137 17.72 -4.29 -11.28
N HIS A 138 17.70 -5.13 -12.30
CA HIS A 138 18.51 -4.92 -13.49
C HIS A 138 17.93 -3.76 -14.31
N VAL A 139 18.76 -2.78 -14.63
CA VAL A 139 18.39 -1.66 -15.50
C VAL A 139 19.11 -1.83 -16.83
N GLN A 140 18.35 -1.76 -17.92
CA GLN A 140 18.87 -1.72 -19.27
C GLN A 140 18.67 -0.31 -19.82
N VAL A 141 19.75 0.33 -20.25
CA VAL A 141 19.69 1.63 -20.94
C VAL A 141 19.82 1.35 -22.43
N VAL A 142 18.92 1.91 -23.24
CA VAL A 142 18.97 1.74 -24.70
C VAL A 142 19.00 3.09 -25.37
N ILE A 143 19.97 3.31 -26.25
CA ILE A 143 20.11 4.52 -27.07
C ILE A 143 20.23 4.07 -28.53
N ASP A 144 19.30 4.52 -29.39
CA ASP A 144 19.26 4.16 -30.81
C ASP A 144 19.31 2.64 -31.10
N GLY A 145 18.71 1.85 -30.20
CA GLY A 145 18.70 0.38 -30.29
C GLY A 145 19.97 -0.29 -29.78
N VAL A 146 20.95 0.46 -29.28
CA VAL A 146 22.15 -0.05 -28.63
C VAL A 146 21.94 -0.07 -27.12
N THR A 147 22.19 -1.23 -26.52
CA THR A 147 22.18 -1.44 -25.06
C THR A 147 23.55 -1.20 -24.46
#